data_AF-A0A0C3BPK8-F1
#
_entry.id   AF-A0A0C3BPK8-F1
#
_cell.length_a   1.000
_cell.length_b   1.000
_cell.length_c   1.000
_cell.angle_alpha   90.00
_cell.angle_beta   90.00
_cell.angle_gamma   90.00
#
_symmetry.space_group_name_H-M   'P 1'
#
loop_
_entity.id
_entity.type
_entity.pdbx_description
1 polymer ?
#
loop_
_entity_poly.entity_id
_entity_poly.type
_entity_poly.pdbx_seq_one_letter_code
_entity_poly.pdbx_strand_id
1 'polypeptide(L)'
;MSRLLRLALSSGADLQKPKLIFRYTTGRWLDNEAEEQQRRYLPFNIDGLKAATVAAVKGAKSVLHMTKLPEGSYSKVFSITLDNRQKVIGRLPTPHAGPAHLVTTSEVATMEFARKRPGLPVPRVLSWSSAQTSNVVWPQLSEKHRLRLIDEIIRIEKAAFYFAMM
;
A
#
# COMPACT_ATOMS: atom_id res chain seq x y z
N MET A 1 -26.73 23.61 -21.73
CA MET A 1 -25.40 24.26 -21.79
C MET A 1 -24.48 23.55 -20.81
N SER A 2 -23.40 23.02 -21.36
CA SER A 2 -22.49 22.04 -20.80
C SER A 2 -21.57 22.62 -19.74
N ARG A 3 -21.30 21.88 -18.65
CA ARG A 3 -19.99 21.97 -17.96
C ARG A 3 -19.65 20.66 -17.27
N LEU A 4 -19.11 19.74 -18.08
CA LEU A 4 -18.36 18.58 -17.61
C LEU A 4 -17.08 19.09 -16.90
N LEU A 5 -17.03 18.96 -15.57
CA LEU A 5 -15.79 19.05 -14.82
C LEU A 5 -14.96 17.80 -15.13
N ARG A 6 -14.01 17.92 -16.08
CA ARG A 6 -12.94 16.94 -16.24
C ARG A 6 -12.06 17.01 -14.99
N LEU A 7 -12.22 16.04 -14.09
CA LEU A 7 -11.18 15.67 -13.14
C LEU A 7 -9.95 15.28 -13.97
N ALA A 8 -8.94 16.15 -13.96
CA ALA A 8 -7.66 15.86 -14.57
C ALA A 8 -7.06 14.64 -13.86
N LEU A 9 -7.12 13.47 -14.52
CA LEU A 9 -6.28 12.33 -14.18
C LEU A 9 -4.83 12.82 -14.35
N SER A 10 -4.17 13.16 -13.25
CA SER A 10 -2.75 13.50 -13.29
C SER A 10 -2.01 12.29 -13.82
N SER A 11 -1.36 12.44 -14.98
CA SER A 11 -0.48 11.42 -15.54
C SER A 11 0.53 11.00 -14.48
N GLY A 12 0.74 9.69 -14.32
CA GLY A 12 1.63 9.11 -13.31
C GLY A 12 2.91 9.92 -13.18
N ALA A 13 3.25 10.32 -11.96
CA ALA A 13 4.41 11.16 -11.72
C ALA A 13 5.67 10.42 -12.16
N ASP A 14 6.38 11.02 -13.11
CA ASP A 14 7.69 10.57 -13.57
C ASP A 14 8.70 10.61 -12.41
N LEU A 15 9.55 9.59 -12.32
CA LEU A 15 10.54 9.44 -11.24
C LEU A 15 11.64 10.52 -11.27
N GLN A 16 11.64 11.40 -12.28
CA GLN A 16 12.58 12.52 -12.38
C GLN A 16 12.47 13.55 -11.24
N LYS A 17 11.45 13.48 -10.38
CA LYS A 17 11.32 14.31 -9.17
C LYS A 17 11.21 13.46 -7.91
N PRO A 18 12.33 13.10 -7.26
CA PRO A 18 12.36 12.26 -6.05
C PRO A 18 11.45 12.76 -4.91
N LYS A 19 11.19 14.08 -4.84
CA LYS A 19 10.30 14.65 -3.82
C LYS A 19 8.81 14.35 -4.07
N LEU A 20 8.38 14.04 -5.30
CA LEU A 20 6.96 13.83 -5.61
C LEU A 20 6.47 12.43 -5.20
N ILE A 21 7.34 11.43 -5.21
CA ILE A 21 6.96 10.06 -4.83
C ILE A 21 6.59 9.95 -3.34
N PHE A 22 7.11 10.85 -2.49
CA PHE A 22 6.83 10.89 -1.06
C PHE A 22 5.59 11.71 -0.69
N ARG A 23 5.16 12.66 -1.54
CA ARG A 23 4.02 13.57 -1.29
C ARG A 23 2.71 13.00 -1.80
N TYR A 24 1.59 13.55 -1.36
CA TYR A 24 0.29 13.25 -1.97
C TYR A 24 0.11 14.06 -3.25
N THR A 25 -0.25 13.41 -4.36
CA THR A 25 -0.28 14.04 -5.70
C THR A 25 -1.60 13.86 -6.45
N THR A 26 -2.57 13.12 -5.90
CA THR A 26 -3.77 12.71 -6.66
C THR A 26 -4.92 13.69 -6.57
N GLY A 27 -4.98 14.47 -5.50
CA GLY A 27 -6.05 15.44 -5.27
C GLY A 27 -5.60 16.60 -4.41
N ARG A 28 -6.58 17.40 -4.02
CA ARG A 28 -6.43 18.58 -3.17
C ARG A 28 -7.56 18.62 -2.15
N TRP A 29 -7.33 19.29 -1.05
CA TRP A 29 -8.34 19.46 0.00
C TRP A 29 -8.92 20.88 -0.05
N LEU A 30 -10.22 20.98 0.24
CA LEU A 30 -10.90 22.28 0.33
C LEU A 30 -10.45 23.08 1.55
N ASP A 31 -10.06 22.38 2.62
CA ASP A 31 -9.56 22.94 3.87
C ASP A 31 -8.36 22.14 4.38
N ASN A 32 -7.49 22.76 5.18
CA ASN A 32 -6.30 22.13 5.82
C ASN A 32 -5.33 21.39 4.87
N GLU A 33 -5.21 21.84 3.61
CA GLU A 33 -4.37 21.21 2.57
C GLU A 33 -2.93 20.92 3.05
N ALA A 34 -2.28 21.89 3.71
CA ALA A 34 -0.91 21.73 4.17
C ALA A 34 -0.77 20.59 5.21
N GLU A 35 -1.74 20.49 6.12
CA GLU A 35 -1.76 19.46 7.16
C GLU A 35 -2.06 18.08 6.56
N GLU A 36 -3.05 18.00 5.66
CA GLU A 36 -3.40 16.76 4.98
C GLU A 36 -2.25 16.22 4.10
N GLN A 37 -1.49 17.13 3.46
CA GLN A 37 -0.26 16.80 2.75
C GLN A 37 0.83 16.28 3.68
N GLN A 38 1.02 16.91 4.85
CA GLN A 38 2.03 16.51 5.83
C GLN A 38 1.70 15.15 6.46
N ARG A 39 0.44 14.91 6.83
CA ARG A 39 -0.09 13.63 7.35
C ARG A 39 0.10 12.47 6.35
N ARG A 40 0.22 12.78 5.06
CA ARG A 40 0.42 11.83 3.95
C ARG A 40 1.84 11.77 3.42
N TYR A 41 2.73 12.61 3.92
CA TYR A 41 4.12 12.57 3.52
C TYR A 41 4.79 11.29 4.05
N LEU A 42 5.39 10.51 3.15
CA LEU A 42 6.03 9.25 3.50
C LEU A 42 7.38 9.14 2.79
N PRO A 43 8.49 9.51 3.45
CA PRO A 43 9.81 9.18 2.96
C PRO A 43 10.09 7.68 3.15
N PHE A 44 10.68 7.05 2.15
CA PHE A 44 11.06 5.63 2.20
C PHE A 44 12.32 5.37 1.36
N ASN A 45 12.99 4.25 1.62
CA ASN A 45 14.15 3.83 0.84
C ASN A 45 13.70 3.23 -0.50
N ILE A 46 13.90 3.97 -1.59
CA ILE A 46 13.53 3.55 -2.95
C ILE A 46 14.28 2.29 -3.36
N ASP A 47 15.59 2.23 -3.11
CA ASP A 47 16.41 1.09 -3.49
C ASP A 47 16.10 -0.13 -2.62
N GLY A 48 15.78 0.08 -1.35
CA GLY A 48 15.24 -0.95 -0.46
C GLY A 48 13.93 -1.55 -0.99
N LEU A 49 13.00 -0.72 -1.47
CA LEU A 49 11.75 -1.20 -2.07
C LEU A 49 12.01 -1.97 -3.38
N LYS A 50 12.92 -1.48 -4.23
CA LYS A 50 13.32 -2.20 -5.46
C LYS A 50 13.94 -3.56 -5.12
N ALA A 51 14.86 -3.62 -4.17
CA ALA A 51 15.52 -4.85 -3.73
C ALA A 51 14.50 -5.86 -3.16
N ALA A 52 13.60 -5.41 -2.28
CA ALA A 52 12.53 -6.25 -1.74
C ALA A 52 11.61 -6.78 -2.85
N THR A 53 11.33 -5.97 -3.87
CA THR A 53 10.50 -6.37 -5.02
C THR A 53 11.18 -7.46 -5.85
N VAL A 54 12.48 -7.30 -6.16
CA VAL A 54 13.27 -8.30 -6.89
C VAL A 54 13.32 -9.61 -6.11
N ALA A 55 13.57 -9.55 -4.79
CA ALA A 55 13.60 -10.73 -3.92
C ALA A 55 12.26 -11.48 -3.85
N ALA A 56 11.13 -10.77 -3.96
CA ALA A 56 9.79 -11.35 -3.91
C ALA A 56 9.37 -12.07 -5.21
N VAL A 57 10.05 -11.82 -6.34
CA VAL A 57 9.65 -12.33 -7.66
C VAL A 57 10.67 -13.32 -8.19
N LYS A 58 10.26 -14.59 -8.30
CA LYS A 58 11.10 -15.66 -8.85
C LYS A 58 11.60 -15.30 -10.26
N GLY A 59 12.92 -15.37 -10.43
CA GLY A 59 13.60 -15.14 -11.71
C GLY A 59 13.77 -13.67 -12.10
N ALA A 60 13.38 -12.71 -11.24
CA ALA A 60 13.71 -11.30 -11.45
C ALA A 60 15.14 -11.02 -10.95
N LYS A 61 15.86 -10.10 -11.62
CA LYS A 61 17.19 -9.63 -11.20
C LYS A 61 17.24 -8.12 -11.00
N SER A 62 16.37 -7.36 -11.64
CA SER A 62 16.34 -5.91 -11.51
C SER A 62 14.96 -5.30 -11.78
N VAL A 63 14.78 -4.06 -11.33
CA VAL A 63 13.62 -3.22 -11.64
C VAL A 63 13.93 -2.37 -12.86
N LEU A 64 13.13 -2.49 -13.92
CA LEU A 64 13.24 -1.67 -15.13
C LEU A 64 12.54 -0.33 -14.96
N HIS A 65 11.30 -0.35 -14.47
CA HIS A 65 10.48 0.83 -14.28
C HIS A 65 9.72 0.75 -12.97
N MET A 66 9.58 1.89 -12.31
CA MET A 66 8.74 2.06 -11.14
C MET A 66 7.97 3.37 -11.31
N THR A 67 6.65 3.32 -11.21
CA THR A 67 5.82 4.52 -11.39
C THR A 67 4.85 4.59 -10.24
N LYS A 68 4.77 5.76 -9.60
CA LYS A 68 3.76 6.01 -8.59
C LYS A 68 2.39 6.13 -9.28
N LEU A 69 1.46 5.31 -8.85
CA LEU A 69 0.07 5.36 -9.31
C LEU A 69 -0.69 6.47 -8.58
N PRO A 70 -1.82 6.95 -9.15
CA PRO A 70 -2.78 7.73 -8.40
C PRO A 70 -3.09 7.03 -7.08
N GLU A 71 -2.75 7.70 -6.00
CA GLU A 71 -2.84 7.16 -4.65
C GLU A 71 -4.23 7.42 -4.07
N GLY A 72 -4.76 6.42 -3.37
CA GLY A 72 -5.89 6.62 -2.47
C GLY A 72 -5.45 7.30 -1.18
N SER A 73 -6.39 7.53 -0.26
CA SER A 73 -6.08 8.26 0.98
C SER A 73 -4.98 7.61 1.80
N TYR A 74 -4.94 6.27 1.91
CA TYR A 74 -4.23 5.55 2.99
C TYR A 74 -2.91 4.87 2.60
N SER A 75 -2.51 4.88 1.32
CA SER A 75 -1.28 4.21 0.88
C SER A 75 -0.67 4.85 -0.35
N LYS A 76 0.67 4.89 -0.39
CA LYS A 76 1.44 5.13 -1.62
C LYS A 76 1.47 3.83 -2.43
N VAL A 77 1.07 3.89 -3.69
CA VAL A 77 0.98 2.72 -4.57
C VAL A 77 1.91 2.89 -5.77
N PHE A 78 2.66 1.84 -6.10
CA PHE A 78 3.62 1.84 -7.18
C PHE A 78 3.39 0.67 -8.12
N SER A 79 3.37 0.95 -9.42
CA SER A 79 3.48 -0.06 -10.47
C SER A 79 4.96 -0.29 -10.76
N ILE A 80 5.43 -1.52 -10.58
CA ILE A 80 6.85 -1.90 -10.75
C ILE A 80 6.95 -2.95 -11.86
N THR A 81 7.77 -2.68 -12.86
CA THR A 81 8.07 -3.60 -13.97
C THR A 81 9.49 -4.14 -13.81
N LEU A 82 9.62 -5.46 -13.87
CA LEU A 82 10.87 -6.19 -13.67
C LEU A 82 11.50 -6.63 -15.00
N ASP A 83 12.78 -6.99 -14.97
CA ASP A 83 13.56 -7.46 -16.12
C ASP A 83 12.98 -8.73 -16.77
N ASN A 84 12.34 -9.58 -15.97
CA ASN A 84 11.63 -10.77 -16.43
C ASN A 84 10.22 -10.49 -16.99
N ARG A 85 9.91 -9.22 -17.31
CA ARG A 85 8.62 -8.73 -17.85
C ARG A 85 7.43 -8.84 -16.90
N GLN A 86 7.62 -9.29 -15.65
CA GLN A 86 6.55 -9.29 -14.66
C GLN A 86 6.26 -7.87 -14.16
N LYS A 87 4.98 -7.59 -13.91
CA LYS A 87 4.51 -6.36 -13.29
C LYS A 87 3.91 -6.67 -11.93
N VAL A 88 4.28 -5.88 -10.93
CA VAL A 88 3.84 -6.03 -9.55
C VAL A 88 3.45 -4.70 -8.95
N ILE A 89 2.61 -4.75 -7.91
CA ILE A 89 2.16 -3.57 -7.18
C ILE A 89 2.86 -3.52 -5.82
N GLY A 90 3.59 -2.45 -5.57
CA GLY A 90 4.13 -2.12 -4.26
C GLY A 90 3.19 -1.16 -3.53
N ARG A 91 2.82 -1.47 -2.29
CA ARG A 91 1.99 -0.60 -1.44
C ARG A 91 2.74 -0.26 -0.16
N LEU A 92 2.72 1.02 0.21
CA LEU A 92 3.27 1.51 1.47
C LEU A 92 2.18 2.29 2.23
N PRO A 93 1.78 1.86 3.44
CA PRO A 93 0.79 2.58 4.22
C PRO A 93 1.33 3.96 4.62
N THR A 94 0.51 4.99 4.46
CA THR A 94 0.86 6.35 4.90
C THR A 94 0.69 6.50 6.42
N PRO A 95 1.43 7.40 7.09
CA PRO A 95 1.41 7.52 8.55
C PRO A 95 0.02 7.72 9.18
N HIS A 96 -0.85 8.49 8.51
CA HIS A 96 -2.22 8.73 8.99
C HIS A 96 -3.19 7.54 8.79
N ALA A 97 -2.79 6.47 8.11
CA ALA A 97 -3.62 5.28 7.95
C ALA A 97 -3.74 4.46 9.25
N GLY A 98 -3.04 4.88 10.30
CA GLY A 98 -2.90 4.14 11.55
C GLY A 98 -1.61 3.32 11.57
N PRO A 99 -1.46 2.42 12.57
CA PRO A 99 -0.24 1.62 12.70
C PRO A 99 -0.01 0.76 11.46
N ALA A 100 1.11 0.97 10.77
CA ALA A 100 1.47 0.28 9.52
C ALA A 100 1.39 -1.25 9.65
N HIS A 101 1.70 -1.78 10.83
CA HIS A 101 1.60 -3.20 11.15
C HIS A 101 0.18 -3.74 10.93
N LEU A 102 -0.80 -3.03 11.47
CA LEU A 102 -2.18 -3.46 11.54
C LEU A 102 -2.89 -3.23 10.20
N VAL A 103 -2.60 -2.11 9.54
CA VAL A 103 -3.08 -1.83 8.18
C VAL A 103 -2.59 -2.91 7.21
N THR A 104 -1.28 -3.19 7.19
CA THR A 104 -0.73 -4.17 6.25
C THR A 104 -1.23 -5.58 6.57
N THR A 105 -1.28 -5.94 7.84
CA THR A 105 -1.70 -7.30 8.24
C THR A 105 -3.19 -7.53 7.97
N SER A 106 -4.06 -6.55 8.26
CA SER A 106 -5.51 -6.66 7.96
C SER A 106 -5.77 -6.74 6.46
N GLU A 107 -5.08 -5.95 5.66
CA GLU A 107 -5.21 -6.00 4.20
C GLU A 107 -4.77 -7.36 3.64
N VAL A 108 -3.61 -7.88 4.07
CA VAL A 108 -3.09 -9.19 3.67
C VAL A 108 -4.01 -10.32 4.13
N ALA A 109 -4.46 -10.30 5.39
CA ALA A 109 -5.37 -11.31 5.93
C ALA A 109 -6.69 -11.34 5.15
N THR A 110 -7.24 -10.17 4.82
CA THR A 110 -8.47 -10.04 4.03
C THR A 110 -8.28 -10.54 2.60
N MET A 111 -7.16 -10.19 1.94
CA MET A 111 -6.85 -10.69 0.60
C MET A 111 -6.73 -12.21 0.58
N GLU A 112 -6.01 -12.81 1.53
CA GLU A 112 -5.86 -14.26 1.61
C GLU A 112 -7.18 -14.98 1.92
N PHE A 113 -8.01 -14.41 2.77
CA PHE A 113 -9.35 -14.93 3.03
C PHE A 113 -10.24 -14.86 1.77
N ALA A 114 -10.26 -13.72 1.10
CA ALA A 114 -11.07 -13.53 -0.11
C ALA A 114 -10.61 -14.43 -1.26
N ARG A 115 -9.31 -14.72 -1.38
CA ARG A 115 -8.76 -15.68 -2.37
C ARG A 115 -9.27 -17.11 -2.19
N LYS A 116 -9.67 -17.50 -0.99
CA LYS A 116 -10.25 -18.83 -0.74
C LYS A 116 -11.69 -18.95 -1.24
N ARG A 117 -12.33 -17.84 -1.62
CA ARG A 117 -13.69 -17.83 -2.15
C ARG A 117 -13.65 -17.98 -3.69
N PRO A 118 -14.34 -18.99 -4.25
CA PRO A 118 -14.43 -19.16 -5.70
C PRO A 118 -15.02 -17.92 -6.40
N GLY A 119 -14.49 -17.56 -7.56
CA GLY A 119 -15.04 -16.51 -8.42
C GLY A 119 -14.61 -15.08 -8.12
N LEU A 120 -13.85 -14.82 -7.04
CA LEU A 120 -13.32 -13.48 -6.76
C LEU A 120 -11.91 -13.29 -7.35
N PRO A 121 -11.70 -12.32 -8.26
CA PRO A 121 -10.38 -12.03 -8.81
C PRO A 121 -9.55 -11.20 -7.81
N VAL A 122 -8.99 -11.88 -6.81
CA VAL A 122 -8.15 -11.22 -5.79
C VAL A 122 -6.66 -11.40 -6.13
N PRO A 123 -5.87 -10.31 -6.19
CA PRO A 123 -4.44 -10.39 -6.45
C PRO A 123 -3.70 -11.27 -5.44
N ARG A 124 -2.64 -11.94 -5.89
CA ARG A 124 -1.77 -12.74 -5.00
C ARG A 124 -0.80 -11.82 -4.25
N VAL A 125 -0.71 -11.99 -2.94
CA VAL A 125 0.33 -11.36 -2.12
C VAL A 125 1.65 -12.09 -2.36
N LEU A 126 2.66 -11.37 -2.86
CA LEU A 126 3.99 -11.95 -3.17
C LEU A 126 4.91 -11.92 -1.95
N SER A 127 4.91 -10.79 -1.26
CA SER A 127 5.64 -10.53 -0.03
C SER A 127 4.96 -9.36 0.68
N TRP A 128 5.10 -9.30 2.00
CA TRP A 128 4.67 -8.17 2.81
C TRP A 128 5.54 -8.12 4.07
N SER A 129 5.60 -6.95 4.69
CA SER A 129 6.23 -6.73 5.99
C SER A 129 5.36 -5.78 6.77
N SER A 130 5.13 -6.10 8.04
CA SER A 130 4.32 -5.30 8.96
C SER A 130 5.13 -4.76 10.14
N ALA A 131 6.37 -5.19 10.30
CA ALA A 131 7.25 -4.64 11.32
C ALA A 131 8.17 -3.60 10.70
N GLN A 132 8.58 -2.62 11.51
CA GLN A 132 9.72 -1.76 11.17
C GLN A 132 11.03 -2.57 11.01
N THR A 133 11.05 -3.86 11.39
CA THR A 133 12.26 -4.70 11.47
C THR A 133 12.07 -6.22 11.24
N SER A 134 11.01 -6.72 10.58
CA SER A 134 10.88 -8.19 10.37
C SER A 134 10.45 -8.60 8.97
N ASN A 135 11.33 -9.36 8.30
CA ASN A 135 11.13 -9.95 6.96
C ASN A 135 10.22 -11.20 6.97
N VAL A 136 9.29 -11.32 7.93
CA VAL A 136 8.49 -12.54 8.12
C VAL A 136 7.24 -12.47 7.26
N VAL A 137 7.08 -13.44 6.36
CA VAL A 137 5.95 -13.53 5.43
C VAL A 137 4.82 -14.38 6.05
N TRP A 138 3.56 -14.00 5.86
CA TRP A 138 2.35 -14.69 6.39
C TRP A 138 2.36 -16.23 6.29
N PRO A 139 2.80 -16.86 5.18
CA PRO A 139 2.89 -18.31 5.09
C PRO A 139 3.83 -18.92 6.13
N GLN A 140 4.81 -18.14 6.61
CA GLN A 140 5.82 -18.54 7.59
C GLN A 140 5.39 -18.25 9.04
N LEU A 141 4.27 -17.55 9.25
CA LEU A 141 3.72 -17.32 10.59
C LEU A 141 3.06 -18.58 11.13
N SER A 142 3.37 -18.93 12.38
CA SER A 142 2.65 -19.97 13.10
C SER A 142 1.18 -19.60 13.31
N GLU A 143 0.32 -20.59 13.47
CA GLU A 143 -1.12 -20.40 13.66
C GLU A 143 -1.43 -19.48 14.86
N LYS A 144 -0.71 -19.65 15.98
CA LYS A 144 -0.80 -18.78 17.16
C LYS A 144 -0.47 -17.31 16.87
N HIS A 145 0.46 -17.03 15.96
CA HIS A 145 0.75 -15.66 15.55
C HIS A 145 -0.36 -15.10 14.67
N ARG A 146 -0.91 -15.90 13.75
CA ARG A 146 -2.02 -15.48 12.89
C ARG A 146 -3.28 -15.13 13.71
N LEU A 147 -3.61 -15.94 14.72
CA LEU A 147 -4.76 -15.68 15.60
C LEU A 147 -4.59 -14.39 16.41
N ARG A 148 -3.41 -14.15 16.99
CA ARG A 148 -3.12 -12.90 17.70
C ARG A 148 -3.28 -11.66 16.81
N LEU A 149 -2.80 -11.74 15.57
CA LEU A 149 -2.94 -10.66 14.61
C LEU A 149 -4.41 -10.38 14.26
N ILE A 150 -5.20 -11.45 14.07
CA ILE A 150 -6.64 -11.31 13.82
C ILE A 150 -7.35 -10.64 15.01
N ASP A 151 -7.03 -11.04 16.25
CA ASP A 151 -7.61 -10.42 17.44
C ASP A 151 -7.25 -8.94 17.58
N GLU A 152 -5.99 -8.56 17.31
CA GLU A 152 -5.58 -7.15 17.31
C GLU A 152 -6.30 -6.33 16.24
N ILE A 153 -6.46 -6.88 15.04
CA ILE A 153 -7.20 -6.26 13.94
C ILE A 153 -8.66 -6.04 14.37
N ILE A 154 -9.33 -7.08 14.86
CA ILE A 154 -10.73 -7.00 15.31
C ILE A 154 -10.88 -5.97 16.43
N ARG A 155 -9.94 -5.90 17.36
CA ARG A 155 -9.97 -4.92 18.47
C ARG A 155 -9.95 -3.49 17.95
N ILE A 156 -9.12 -3.21 16.95
CA ILE A 156 -8.98 -1.88 16.36
C ILE A 156 -10.11 -1.55 15.42
N GLU A 157 -10.56 -2.49 14.58
CA GLU A 157 -11.71 -2.28 13.71
C GLU A 157 -12.96 -1.99 14.54
N LYS A 158 -13.17 -2.72 15.65
CA LYS A 158 -14.22 -2.36 16.63
C LYS A 158 -14.02 -0.94 17.16
N ALA A 159 -12.82 -0.58 17.62
CA ALA A 159 -12.58 0.79 18.11
C ALA A 159 -12.82 1.87 17.05
N ALA A 160 -12.43 1.65 15.80
CA ALA A 160 -12.61 2.57 14.69
C ALA A 160 -14.08 2.69 14.26
N PHE A 161 -14.83 1.58 14.20
CA PHE A 161 -16.26 1.59 13.88
C PHE A 161 -17.11 2.19 15.01
N TYR A 162 -16.74 1.97 16.28
CA TYR A 162 -17.44 2.60 17.42
C TYR A 162 -17.15 4.11 17.51
N PHE A 163 -15.96 4.59 17.11
CA PHE A 163 -15.62 6.01 17.12
C PHE A 163 -16.27 6.79 15.97
N ALA A 164 -16.59 6.14 14.85
CA ALA A 164 -17.26 6.76 13.70
C ALA A 164 -18.80 6.85 13.84
N MET A 165 -19.38 6.26 14.89
CA MET A 165 -20.83 6.29 15.19
C MET A 165 -21.19 7.15 16.42
N MET A 166 -20.26 7.95 16.92
CA MET A 166 -20.49 9.03 17.89
C MET A 166 -20.15 10.38 17.26
#